data_AF-A0A354M9Y2-F1
#
_entry.id   AF-A0A354M9Y2-F1
#
_cell.length_a   1.000
_cell.length_b   1.000
_cell.length_c   1.000
_cell.angle_alpha   90.00
_cell.angle_beta   90.00
_cell.angle_gamma   90.00
#
_symmetry.space_group_name_H-M   'P 1'
#
loop_
_entity.id
_entity.type
_entity.pdbx_description
1 polymer ?
#
loop_
_entity_poly.entity_id
_entity_poly.type
_entity_poly.pdbx_seq_one_letter_code
_entity_poly.pdbx_strand_id
1 'polypeptide(L)'
;MLKEKEKSDRNCFIESNLRLVHSLCKRFSGRGIEYDDLYQAGCMGLIKATDAFDKERGLCFSTYAVPVIMGEIRRLFRDGGAVKVSRSVKELSLKIAREKQKLEQKLCREPTVCEIAAALEVSPEEITEALCASQPTV
;
A
#
# COMPACT_ATOMS: atom_id res chain seq x y z
N MET A 1 31.81 12.54 15.43
CA MET A 1 32.05 13.68 14.51
C MET A 1 32.10 13.30 13.03
N LEU A 2 33.14 12.66 12.48
CA LEU A 2 33.20 12.37 11.02
C LEU A 2 32.02 11.50 10.51
N LYS A 3 31.74 10.38 11.20
CA LYS A 3 30.59 9.50 10.88
C LYS A 3 29.21 10.16 11.02
N GLU A 4 29.08 11.18 11.88
CA GLU A 4 27.80 11.87 12.08
C GLU A 4 27.53 12.88 10.96
N LYS A 5 28.57 13.58 10.51
CA LYS A 5 28.48 14.52 9.41
C LYS A 5 28.14 13.81 8.09
N GLU A 6 28.81 12.69 7.84
CA GLU A 6 28.58 11.85 6.65
C GLU A 6 27.15 11.27 6.60
N LYS A 7 26.62 10.87 7.77
CA LYS A 7 25.23 10.41 7.91
C LYS A 7 24.22 11.54 7.71
N SER A 8 24.54 12.75 8.16
CA SER A 8 23.72 13.95 7.96
C SER A 8 23.66 14.34 6.48
N ASP A 9 24.79 14.32 5.78
CA ASP A 9 24.87 14.65 4.36
C ASP A 9 24.12 13.61 3.51
N ARG A 10 24.20 12.33 3.89
CA ARG A 10 23.43 11.25 3.27
C ARG A 10 21.92 11.47 3.41
N ASN A 11 21.46 11.78 4.61
CA ASN A 11 20.02 11.99 4.87
C ASN A 11 19.49 13.20 4.10
N CYS A 12 20.23 14.31 4.10
CA CYS A 12 19.88 15.51 3.33
C CYS A 12 19.78 15.20 1.81
N PHE A 13 20.69 14.37 1.29
CA PHE A 13 20.65 13.93 -0.10
C PHE A 13 19.42 13.07 -0.42
N ILE A 14 19.05 12.15 0.48
CA ILE A 14 17.84 11.33 0.34
C ILE A 14 16.59 12.22 0.37
N GLU A 15 16.48 13.10 1.35
CA GLU A 15 15.34 14.02 1.54
C GLU A 15 15.12 14.91 0.31
N SER A 16 16.20 15.44 -0.26
CA SER A 16 16.16 16.26 -1.48
C SER A 16 15.59 15.53 -2.70
N ASN A 17 15.65 14.18 -2.71
CA ASN A 17 15.20 13.34 -3.82
C ASN A 17 13.84 12.66 -3.57
N LEU A 18 13.16 12.91 -2.45
CA LEU A 18 11.85 12.30 -2.16
C LEU A 18 10.77 12.62 -3.21
N ARG A 19 10.84 13.80 -3.84
CA ARG A 19 9.93 14.19 -4.93
C ARG A 19 10.01 13.25 -6.13
N LEU A 20 11.18 12.67 -6.40
CA LEU A 20 11.37 11.67 -7.45
C LEU A 20 10.51 10.43 -7.13
N VAL A 21 10.57 9.94 -5.89
CA VAL A 21 9.78 8.80 -5.43
C VAL A 21 8.29 9.07 -5.59
N HIS A 22 7.80 10.23 -5.12
CA HIS A 22 6.40 10.62 -5.31
C HIS A 22 5.96 10.58 -6.78
N SER A 23 6.79 11.09 -7.70
CA SER A 23 6.49 11.11 -9.13
C SER A 23 6.39 9.69 -9.73
N LEU A 24 7.22 8.76 -9.26
CA LEU A 24 7.20 7.38 -9.70
C LEU A 24 6.00 6.62 -9.13
N CYS A 25 5.73 6.75 -7.83
CA CYS A 25 4.60 6.08 -7.17
C CYS A 25 3.25 6.52 -7.73
N LYS A 26 3.07 7.80 -8.11
CA LYS A 26 1.84 8.30 -8.75
C LYS A 26 1.42 7.50 -9.98
N ARG A 27 2.37 6.92 -10.73
CA ARG A 27 2.07 6.10 -11.94
C ARG A 27 1.46 4.73 -11.60
N PHE A 28 1.60 4.29 -10.35
CA PHE A 28 1.12 3.02 -9.82
C PHE A 28 -0.07 3.16 -8.88
N SER A 29 -0.49 4.40 -8.56
CA SER A 29 -1.69 4.68 -7.78
C SER A 29 -2.93 4.00 -8.39
N GLY A 30 -3.81 3.50 -7.54
CA GLY A 30 -5.07 2.88 -7.96
C GLY A 30 -4.96 1.43 -8.45
N ARG A 31 -3.77 0.80 -8.39
CA ARG A 31 -3.55 -0.59 -8.81
C ARG A 31 -3.70 -1.62 -7.68
N GLY A 32 -4.57 -1.36 -6.71
CA GLY A 32 -4.83 -2.28 -5.59
C GLY A 32 -3.85 -2.23 -4.42
N ILE A 33 -2.77 -1.44 -4.50
CA ILE A 33 -1.85 -1.17 -3.38
C ILE A 33 -2.10 0.26 -2.88
N GLU A 34 -2.11 0.46 -1.56
CA GLU A 34 -2.26 1.79 -0.96
C GLU A 34 -1.05 2.68 -1.32
N TYR A 35 -1.30 3.98 -1.46
CA TYR A 35 -0.27 4.92 -1.87
C TYR A 35 0.92 4.93 -0.91
N ASP A 36 0.66 4.83 0.39
CA ASP A 36 1.68 4.88 1.42
C ASP A 36 2.59 3.64 1.36
N ASP A 37 2.05 2.46 1.05
CA ASP A 37 2.84 1.25 0.80
C ASP A 37 3.74 1.42 -0.45
N LEU A 38 3.18 1.96 -1.54
CA LEU A 38 3.94 2.25 -2.76
C LEU A 38 5.07 3.27 -2.48
N TYR A 39 4.76 4.29 -1.69
CA TYR A 39 5.70 5.33 -1.32
C TYR A 39 6.81 4.77 -0.43
N GLN A 40 6.47 3.94 0.57
CA GLN A 40 7.43 3.30 1.46
C GLN A 40 8.37 2.36 0.68
N ALA A 41 7.84 1.53 -0.21
CA ALA A 41 8.66 0.67 -1.08
C ALA A 41 9.57 1.52 -1.98
N GLY A 42 9.05 2.62 -2.53
CA GLY A 42 9.85 3.54 -3.33
C GLY A 42 10.97 4.23 -2.53
N CYS A 43 10.71 4.64 -1.29
CA CYS A 43 11.70 5.20 -0.36
C CYS A 43 12.80 4.19 -0.03
N MET A 44 12.45 2.90 0.17
CA MET A 44 13.45 1.83 0.34
C MET A 44 14.35 1.72 -0.88
N GLY A 45 13.78 1.82 -2.08
CA GLY A 45 14.55 1.85 -3.33
C GLY A 45 15.46 3.05 -3.45
N LEU A 46 15.01 4.23 -3.01
CA LEU A 46 15.82 5.45 -3.00
C LEU A 46 17.02 5.35 -2.04
N ILE A 47 16.83 4.77 -0.86
CA ILE A 47 17.91 4.55 0.11
C ILE A 47 18.94 3.60 -0.50
N LYS A 48 18.51 2.45 -1.04
CA LYS A 48 19.40 1.50 -1.72
C LYS A 48 20.16 2.13 -2.88
N ALA A 49 19.47 2.94 -3.68
CA ALA A 49 20.10 3.66 -4.78
C ALA A 49 21.14 4.66 -4.28
N THR A 50 20.86 5.38 -3.20
CA THR A 50 21.81 6.33 -2.59
C THR A 50 23.05 5.62 -2.08
N ASP A 51 22.87 4.48 -1.40
CA ASP A 51 23.98 3.73 -0.81
C ASP A 51 24.87 3.05 -1.85
N ALA A 52 24.33 2.69 -3.01
CA ALA A 52 25.05 2.03 -4.10
C ALA A 52 25.49 2.95 -5.24
N PHE A 53 25.11 4.24 -5.19
CA PHE A 53 25.43 5.18 -6.26
C PHE A 53 26.87 5.67 -6.18
N ASP A 54 27.57 5.54 -7.29
CA ASP A 54 28.96 5.96 -7.47
C ASP A 54 29.01 7.19 -8.37
N LYS A 55 29.41 8.33 -7.78
CA LYS A 55 29.51 9.62 -8.47
C LYS A 55 30.65 9.67 -9.49
N GLU A 56 31.67 8.83 -9.35
CA GLU A 56 32.84 8.84 -10.23
C GLU A 56 32.52 8.31 -11.63
N ARG A 57 31.40 7.62 -11.79
CA ARG A 57 30.91 7.09 -13.07
C ARG A 57 30.34 8.15 -14.01
N GLY A 58 30.20 9.40 -13.57
CA GLY A 58 29.78 10.53 -14.43
C GLY A 58 28.31 10.50 -14.86
N LEU A 59 27.46 9.71 -14.21
CA LEU A 59 26.03 9.61 -14.53
C LEU A 59 25.19 10.43 -13.55
N CYS A 60 24.05 10.94 -14.02
CA CYS A 60 23.07 11.58 -13.13
C CYS A 60 22.49 10.53 -12.15
N PHE A 61 22.31 10.92 -10.89
CA PHE A 61 21.74 10.05 -9.86
C PHE A 61 20.37 9.48 -10.26
N SER A 62 19.49 10.30 -10.86
CA SER A 62 18.16 9.88 -11.32
C SER A 62 18.21 8.72 -12.32
N THR A 63 19.21 8.70 -13.21
CA THR A 63 19.43 7.62 -14.18
C THR A 63 19.65 6.28 -13.48
N TYR A 64 20.36 6.28 -12.36
CA TYR A 64 20.59 5.09 -11.56
C TYR A 64 19.43 4.77 -10.61
N ALA A 65 18.87 5.78 -9.95
CA ALA A 65 17.86 5.59 -8.92
C ALA A 65 16.51 5.11 -9.45
N VAL A 66 16.08 5.60 -10.62
CA VAL A 66 14.78 5.23 -11.22
C VAL A 66 14.59 3.71 -11.36
N PRO A 67 15.51 2.94 -12.01
CA PRO A 67 15.33 1.50 -12.14
C PRO A 67 15.33 0.77 -10.79
N VAL A 68 16.12 1.22 -9.80
CA VAL A 68 16.16 0.63 -8.45
C VAL A 68 14.83 0.86 -7.72
N ILE A 69 14.33 2.09 -7.73
CA ILE A 69 13.04 2.46 -7.11
C ILE A 69 11.89 1.69 -7.77
N MET A 70 11.86 1.62 -9.10
CA MET A 70 10.84 0.86 -9.83
C MET A 70 10.93 -0.64 -9.53
N GLY A 71 12.13 -1.17 -9.30
CA GLY A 71 12.35 -2.56 -8.88
C GLY A 71 11.67 -2.88 -7.55
N GLU A 72 11.86 -2.04 -6.54
CA GLU A 72 11.21 -2.21 -5.23
C GLU A 72 9.69 -2.08 -5.31
N ILE A 73 9.18 -1.09 -6.07
CA ILE A 73 7.73 -0.93 -6.28
C ILE A 73 7.15 -2.17 -6.96
N ARG A 74 7.79 -2.68 -8.03
CA ARG A 74 7.33 -3.90 -8.72
C ARG A 74 7.43 -5.13 -7.85
N ARG A 75 8.47 -5.22 -7.02
CA ARG A 75 8.61 -6.30 -6.04
C ARG A 75 7.44 -6.31 -5.07
N LEU A 76 6.97 -5.14 -4.60
CA LEU A 76 5.78 -5.05 -3.75
C LEU A 76 4.54 -5.67 -4.40
N PHE A 77 4.34 -5.49 -5.71
CA PHE A 77 3.25 -6.14 -6.44
C PHE A 77 3.38 -7.66 -6.54
N ARG A 78 4.60 -8.20 -6.55
CA ARG A 78 4.87 -9.65 -6.59
C ARG A 78 4.74 -10.28 -5.21
N ASP A 79 5.30 -9.63 -4.20
CA ASP A 79 5.35 -10.11 -2.82
C ASP A 79 3.97 -9.93 -2.13
N GLY A 80 3.19 -8.92 -2.53
CA GLY A 80 1.81 -8.72 -2.09
C GLY A 80 0.78 -9.71 -2.64
N GLY A 81 1.20 -10.69 -3.44
CA GLY A 81 0.34 -11.68 -4.08
C GLY A 81 -0.21 -12.80 -3.18
N ALA A 82 -0.15 -12.69 -1.84
CA ALA A 82 -0.60 -13.80 -0.99
C ALA A 82 -1.29 -13.46 0.34
N VAL A 83 -0.93 -12.41 1.11
CA VAL A 83 -1.53 -12.23 2.46
C VAL A 83 -1.55 -10.76 2.91
N LYS A 84 -2.44 -9.95 2.35
CA LYS A 84 -2.81 -8.66 2.96
C LYS A 84 -4.29 -8.50 2.70
N VAL A 85 -5.08 -8.35 3.77
CA VAL A 85 -6.53 -8.07 3.70
C VAL A 85 -6.75 -7.13 2.52
N SER A 86 -7.26 -7.70 1.42
CA SER A 86 -7.23 -7.02 0.14
C SER A 86 -7.99 -5.71 0.29
N ARG A 87 -7.60 -4.67 -0.45
CA ARG A 87 -8.43 -3.46 -0.54
C ARG A 87 -9.89 -3.83 -0.86
N SER A 88 -10.10 -4.91 -1.62
CA SER A 88 -11.40 -5.53 -1.84
C SER A 88 -12.13 -5.90 -0.56
N VAL A 89 -11.46 -6.49 0.43
CA VAL A 89 -12.05 -6.89 1.72
C VAL A 89 -12.43 -5.66 2.56
N LYS A 90 -11.64 -4.58 2.52
CA LYS A 90 -11.94 -3.31 3.20
C LYS A 90 -13.06 -2.52 2.50
N GLU A 91 -13.11 -2.55 1.17
CA GLU A 91 -14.22 -1.99 0.40
C GLU A 91 -15.49 -2.83 0.59
N LEU A 92 -15.35 -4.15 0.71
CA LEU A 92 -16.44 -5.07 1.03
C LEU A 92 -16.98 -4.82 2.43
N SER A 93 -16.13 -4.62 3.45
CA SER A 93 -16.59 -4.31 4.82
C SER A 93 -17.37 -2.99 4.88
N LEU A 94 -16.98 -1.98 4.11
CA LEU A 94 -17.75 -0.73 3.96
C LEU A 94 -19.10 -0.94 3.26
N LYS A 95 -19.15 -1.80 2.24
CA LYS A 95 -20.42 -2.17 1.56
C LYS A 95 -21.34 -2.97 2.49
N ILE A 96 -20.77 -3.91 3.25
CA ILE A 96 -21.47 -4.71 4.27
C ILE A 96 -22.12 -3.78 5.30
N ALA A 97 -21.38 -2.82 5.86
CA ALA A 97 -21.94 -1.89 6.85
C ALA A 97 -23.15 -1.11 6.32
N ARG A 98 -23.09 -0.64 5.06
CA ARG A 98 -24.19 0.09 4.42
C ARG A 98 -25.40 -0.80 4.15
N GLU A 99 -25.17 -2.02 3.65
CA GLU A 99 -26.26 -2.93 3.31
C GLU A 99 -26.92 -3.53 4.55
N LYS A 100 -26.13 -3.80 5.61
CA LYS A 100 -26.63 -4.16 6.94
C LYS A 100 -27.65 -3.14 7.42
N GLN A 101 -27.32 -1.85 7.38
CA GLN A 101 -28.19 -0.78 7.83
C GLN A 101 -29.51 -0.69 7.02
N LYS A 102 -29.46 -0.93 5.70
CA LYS A 102 -30.67 -0.96 4.86
C LYS A 102 -31.57 -2.16 5.17
N LEU A 103 -30.98 -3.33 5.39
CA LEU A 103 -31.72 -4.55 5.73
C LEU A 103 -32.31 -4.48 7.13
N GLU A 104 -31.60 -3.91 8.10
CA GLU A 104 -32.12 -3.63 9.44
C GLU A 104 -33.40 -2.80 9.39
N GLN A 105 -33.43 -1.74 8.55
CA GLN A 105 -34.60 -0.90 8.36
C GLN A 105 -35.77 -1.63 7.68
N LYS A 106 -35.50 -2.54 6.74
CA LYS A 106 -36.54 -3.29 6.02
C LYS A 106 -37.12 -4.45 6.82
N LEU A 107 -36.28 -5.16 7.56
CA LEU A 107 -36.65 -6.38 8.27
C LEU A 107 -37.08 -6.11 9.72
N CYS A 108 -36.82 -4.90 10.23
CA CYS A 108 -37.04 -4.52 11.64
C CYS A 108 -36.35 -5.48 12.63
N ARG A 109 -35.23 -6.10 12.22
CA ARG A 109 -34.36 -6.98 13.00
C ARG A 109 -32.95 -6.96 12.42
N GLU A 110 -31.98 -7.51 13.15
CA GLU A 110 -30.64 -7.69 12.59
C GLU A 110 -30.66 -8.73 11.43
N PRO A 111 -30.04 -8.40 10.28
CA PRO A 111 -29.91 -9.31 9.16
C PRO A 111 -28.82 -10.34 9.42
N THR A 112 -29.02 -11.56 8.91
CA THR A 112 -28.05 -12.65 8.99
C THR A 112 -26.94 -12.49 7.95
N VAL A 113 -25.81 -13.16 8.16
CA VAL A 113 -24.68 -13.19 7.21
C VAL A 113 -25.15 -13.63 5.82
N CYS A 114 -26.01 -14.65 5.74
CA CYS A 114 -26.55 -15.15 4.48
C CYS A 114 -27.44 -14.13 3.75
N GLU A 115 -28.22 -13.32 4.50
CA GLU A 115 -29.07 -12.28 3.91
C GLU A 115 -28.25 -11.12 3.36
N ILE A 116 -27.17 -10.73 4.05
CA ILE A 116 -26.23 -9.73 3.56
C ILE A 116 -25.46 -10.25 2.33
N ALA A 117 -25.01 -11.50 2.37
CA ALA A 117 -24.34 -12.18 1.27
C ALA A 117 -25.21 -12.20 0.01
N ALA A 118 -26.49 -12.59 0.16
CA ALA A 118 -27.45 -12.59 -0.94
C ALA A 118 -27.71 -11.18 -1.51
N ALA A 119 -27.75 -10.16 -0.66
CA ALA A 119 -27.97 -8.77 -1.10
C ALA A 119 -26.76 -8.16 -1.82
N LEU A 120 -25.55 -8.61 -1.49
CA LEU A 120 -24.30 -8.12 -2.05
C LEU A 120 -23.71 -9.03 -3.15
N GLU A 121 -24.39 -10.14 -3.50
CA GLU A 121 -23.96 -11.14 -4.48
C GLU A 121 -22.55 -11.68 -4.21
N VAL A 122 -22.22 -11.91 -2.95
CA VAL A 122 -20.92 -12.44 -2.49
C VAL A 122 -21.12 -13.67 -1.62
N SER A 123 -20.06 -14.46 -1.44
CA SER A 123 -20.15 -15.67 -0.61
C SER A 123 -20.24 -15.32 0.89
N PRO A 124 -20.95 -16.14 1.70
CA PRO A 124 -20.97 -15.96 3.17
C PRO A 124 -19.57 -15.96 3.78
N GLU A 125 -18.65 -16.74 3.22
CA GLU A 125 -17.25 -16.83 3.64
C GLU A 125 -16.54 -15.48 3.47
N GLU A 126 -16.70 -14.82 2.32
CA GLU A 126 -16.13 -13.48 2.07
C GLU A 126 -16.71 -12.41 3.02
N ILE A 127 -18.00 -12.52 3.38
CA ILE A 127 -18.61 -11.63 4.37
C ILE A 127 -17.97 -11.84 5.75
N THR A 128 -17.79 -13.09 6.18
CA THR A 128 -17.16 -13.39 7.48
C THR A 128 -15.72 -12.91 7.54
N GLU A 129 -14.96 -13.12 6.45
CA GLU A 129 -13.59 -12.64 6.34
C GLU A 129 -13.52 -11.11 6.44
N ALA A 130 -14.41 -10.40 5.73
CA ALA A 130 -14.47 -8.94 5.76
C ALA A 130 -14.91 -8.36 7.12
N LEU A 131 -15.81 -9.04 7.81
CA LEU A 131 -16.22 -8.68 9.17
C LEU A 131 -15.08 -8.89 10.17
N CYS A 132 -14.40 -10.04 10.13
CA CYS A 132 -13.24 -10.33 10.98
C CYS A 132 -12.09 -9.34 10.75
N ALA A 133 -11.84 -8.96 9.49
CA ALA A 133 -10.80 -8.00 9.16
C ALA A 133 -11.11 -6.55 9.59
N SER A 134 -12.38 -6.24 9.90
CA SER A 134 -12.82 -4.91 10.33
C SER A 134 -12.79 -4.68 11.84
N GLN A 135 -12.65 -5.75 12.63
CA GLN A 135 -12.54 -5.63 14.08
C GLN A 135 -11.10 -5.25 14.46
N PRO A 136 -10.88 -4.22 15.30
CA PRO A 136 -9.57 -3.99 15.87
C PRO A 136 -9.22 -5.20 16.72
N THR A 137 -8.14 -5.89 16.36
CA THR A 137 -7.58 -6.96 17.17
C THR A 137 -7.23 -6.38 18.54
N VAL A 138 -7.88 -6.89 19.58
CA VAL A 138 -7.63 -6.54 20.99
C VAL A 138 -6.26 -7.01 21.45
#